data_AF-A0A969TW96-F1
#
_entry.id   AF-A0A969TW96-F1
#
_cell.length_a   1.000
_cell.length_b   1.000
_cell.length_c   1.000
_cell.angle_alpha   90.00
_cell.angle_beta   90.00
_cell.angle_gamma   90.00
#
_symmetry.space_group_name_H-M   'P 1'
#
loop_
_entity.id
_entity.type
_entity.pdbx_description
1 polymer ?
#
loop_
_entity_poly.entity_id
_entity_poly.type
_entity_poly.pdbx_seq_one_letter_code
_entity_poly.pdbx_strand_id
1 'polypeptide(L)' 'RSYSAVSVYDFLKRSTLAYVTSEGFNRLKQTTQTLAAYEEFPAHGMAIREREGLLDLG' A
#
# COMPACT_ATOMS: atom_id res chain seq x y z
N ARG A 1 -24.12 16.64 9.72
CA ARG A 1 -24.49 16.84 8.29
C ARG A 1 -23.21 17.18 7.55
N SER A 2 -22.88 16.48 6.46
CA SER A 2 -21.66 16.72 5.66
C SER A 2 -21.95 16.50 4.17
N TYR A 3 -22.16 17.59 3.44
CA TYR A 3 -22.39 17.61 1.99
C TYR A 3 -21.87 18.95 1.44
N SER A 4 -21.52 18.98 0.16
CA SER A 4 -21.13 20.19 -0.58
C SER A 4 -22.18 20.49 -1.65
N ALA A 5 -22.20 21.73 -2.16
CA ALA A 5 -22.97 22.06 -3.36
C ALA A 5 -22.42 21.31 -4.59
N VAL A 6 -23.27 21.07 -5.59
CA VAL A 6 -22.87 20.41 -6.84
C VAL A 6 -21.77 21.22 -7.55
N SER A 7 -20.76 20.50 -8.02
CA SER A 7 -19.53 20.97 -8.63
C SER A 7 -19.04 19.99 -9.69
N VAL A 8 -17.95 20.33 -10.39
CA VAL A 8 -17.30 19.41 -11.34
C VAL A 8 -16.82 18.12 -10.67
N TYR A 9 -16.48 18.16 -9.37
CA TYR A 9 -15.96 16.99 -8.66
C TYR A 9 -17.00 15.89 -8.45
N ASP A 10 -18.29 16.22 -8.50
CA ASP A 10 -19.38 15.25 -8.44
C ASP A 10 -19.39 14.32 -9.66
N PHE A 11 -18.81 14.78 -10.77
CA PHE A 11 -18.73 14.05 -12.04
C PHE A 11 -17.36 13.42 -12.29
N LEU A 12 -16.40 13.59 -11.38
CA LEU A 12 -15.05 13.03 -11.49
C LEU A 12 -14.81 11.95 -10.42
N LYS A 13 -13.78 11.13 -10.65
CA LYS A 13 -13.21 10.20 -9.67
C LYS A 13 -11.72 10.49 -9.51
N ARG A 14 -11.22 10.39 -8.27
CA ARG A 14 -9.81 10.59 -7.97
C ARG A 14 -9.09 9.26 -8.03
N SER A 15 -8.06 9.17 -8.87
CA SER A 15 -7.10 8.07 -8.87
C SER A 15 -5.83 8.49 -8.14
N THR A 16 -5.37 7.66 -7.22
CA THR A 16 -4.11 7.89 -6.49
C THR A 16 -2.98 7.09 -7.12
N LEU A 17 -1.78 7.67 -7.16
CA LEU A 17 -0.54 6.99 -7.53
C LEU A 17 0.37 6.90 -6.31
N ALA A 18 0.99 5.73 -6.09
CA ALA A 18 1.96 5.51 -5.03
C ALA A 18 3.23 4.86 -5.60
N TYR A 19 4.38 5.34 -5.15
CA TYR A 19 5.70 4.82 -5.52
C TYR A 19 6.56 4.68 -4.26
N VAL A 20 7.30 3.59 -4.14
CA VAL A 20 8.16 3.32 -2.98
C VAL A 20 9.59 3.02 -3.44
N THR A 21 10.55 3.67 -2.80
CA THR A 21 11.98 3.39 -3.02
C THR A 21 12.41 2.13 -2.25
N SER A 22 13.58 1.58 -2.54
CA SER A 22 14.12 0.45 -1.77
C SER A 22 14.31 0.79 -0.28
N GLU A 23 14.79 1.99 0.03
CA GLU A 23 14.90 2.47 1.41
C GLU A 23 13.51 2.56 2.08
N GLY A 24 12.53 3.16 1.39
CA GLY A 24 11.17 3.26 1.89
C GLY A 24 10.52 1.90 2.12
N PHE A 25 10.75 0.95 1.22
CA PHE A 25 10.30 -0.43 1.37
C PHE A 25 10.91 -1.08 2.62
N ASN A 26 12.23 -0.97 2.81
CA ASN A 26 12.90 -1.52 3.98
C ASN A 26 12.40 -0.93 5.31
N ARG A 27 12.00 0.34 5.31
CA ARG A 27 11.40 0.99 6.48
C ARG A 27 9.97 0.52 6.77
N LEU A 28 9.22 0.08 5.76
CA LEU A 28 7.80 -0.26 5.88
C LEU A 28 7.53 -1.77 5.97
N LYS A 29 8.40 -2.62 5.40
CA LYS A 29 8.14 -4.06 5.20
C LYS A 29 7.66 -4.78 6.46
N GLN A 30 8.30 -4.53 7.60
CA GLN A 30 7.96 -5.19 8.87
C GLN A 30 6.56 -4.81 9.35
N THR A 31 6.22 -3.52 9.31
CA THR A 31 4.91 -3.02 9.73
C THR A 31 3.81 -3.55 8.82
N THR A 32 4.00 -3.50 7.51
CA THR A 32 3.00 -3.97 6.54
C THR A 32 2.80 -5.50 6.64
N GLN A 33 3.86 -6.28 6.88
CA GLN A 33 3.74 -7.72 7.16
C GLN A 33 2.97 -7.99 8.45
N THR A 34 3.23 -7.20 9.51
CA THR A 34 2.53 -7.34 10.81
C THR A 34 1.03 -7.08 10.65
N LEU A 35 0.65 -6.02 9.92
CA LEU A 35 -0.75 -5.73 9.63
C LEU A 35 -1.40 -6.85 8.79
N ALA A 36 -0.72 -7.32 7.74
CA ALA A 36 -1.25 -8.39 6.90
C ALA A 36 -1.44 -9.72 7.68
N ALA A 37 -0.57 -10.01 8.65
CA ALA A 37 -0.74 -11.18 9.51
C ALA A 37 -1.92 -11.00 10.48
N TYR A 38 -2.06 -9.82 11.06
CA TYR A 38 -3.16 -9.49 11.98
C TYR A 38 -4.54 -9.52 11.29
N GLU A 39 -4.62 -9.06 10.03
CA GLU A 39 -5.84 -9.05 9.22
C GLU A 39 -6.11 -10.39 8.51
N GLU A 40 -5.27 -11.41 8.72
CA GLU A 40 -5.36 -12.72 8.07
C GLU A 40 -5.34 -12.63 6.52
N PHE A 41 -4.49 -11.76 5.98
CA PHE A 41 -4.28 -11.53 4.54
C PHE A 41 -2.97 -12.15 4.05
N PRO A 42 -2.90 -13.49 3.86
CA PRO A 42 -1.65 -14.19 3.60
C PRO A 42 -0.97 -13.77 2.29
N ALA A 43 -1.75 -13.47 1.24
CA ALA A 43 -1.23 -13.04 -0.06
C ALA A 43 -0.53 -11.67 0.01
N HIS A 44 -1.07 -10.73 0.80
CA HIS A 44 -0.46 -9.41 0.99
C HIS A 44 0.88 -9.53 1.72
N GLY A 45 0.94 -10.34 2.78
CA GLY A 45 2.19 -10.61 3.50
C GLY A 45 3.22 -11.38 2.66
N MET A 46 2.76 -12.27 1.77
CA MET A 46 3.62 -13.02 0.84
C MET A 46 4.29 -12.08 -0.17
N ALA A 47 3.54 -11.16 -0.77
CA ALA A 47 4.10 -10.22 -1.76
C ALA A 47 5.27 -9.39 -1.20
N ILE A 48 5.22 -9.02 0.08
CA ILE A 48 6.32 -8.29 0.75
C ILE A 48 7.53 -9.21 0.94
N ARG A 49 7.32 -10.44 1.42
CA ARG A 49 8.40 -11.43 1.65
C ARG A 49 9.12 -11.82 0.37
N GLU A 50 8.38 -12.03 -0.72
CA GLU A 50 8.98 -12.31 -2.02
C GLU A 50 9.81 -11.13 -2.53
N ARG A 51 9.31 -9.90 -2.37
CA ARG A 51 10.06 -8.71 -2.77
C ARG A 51 11.35 -8.54 -1.97
N GLU A 52 11.31 -8.81 -0.67
CA GLU A 52 12.50 -8.81 0.19
C GLU A 52 13.54 -9.84 -0.29
N GLY A 53 13.13 -11.09 -0.54
CA GLY A 53 14.02 -12.12 -1.07
C GLY A 53 14.65 -11.75 -2.42
N LEU A 54 13.90 -11.06 -3.30
CA LEU A 54 14.45 -10.57 -4.58
C LEU A 54 15.47 -9.44 -4.42
N LEU A 55 15.36 -8.61 -3.36
CA LEU A 55 16.29 -7.52 -3.10
C LEU A 55 17.57 -8.01 -2.41
N ASP A 56 17.49 -9.08 -1.60
CA ASP A 56 18.66 -9.66 -0.94
C ASP A 56 19.54 -10.48 -1.90
N LEU A 57 19.03 -10.85 -3.08
CA LEU A 57 19.74 -11.59 -4.13
C LEU A 57 20.50 -10.70 -5.13
N GLY A 58 20.33 -9.38 -5.08
CA GLY A 58 20.95 -8.40 -5.99
C GLY A 58 22.02 -7.56 -5.31
#